data_AF-A0A959D6D5-F1
#
_entry.id   AF-A0A959D6D5-F1
#
_cell.length_a   1.000
_cell.length_b   1.000
_cell.length_c   1.000
_cell.angle_alpha   90.00
_cell.angle_beta   90.00
_cell.angle_gamma   90.00
#
_symmetry.space_group_name_H-M   'P 1'
#
loop_
_entity.id
_entity.type
_entity.pdbx_description
1 polymer ?
#
loop_
_entity_poly.entity_id
_entity_poly.type
_entity_poly.pdbx_seq_one_letter_code
_entity_poly.pdbx_strand_id
1 'polypeptide(L)'
;MKLRNLIIAGLVLLLSACSDFLEPDSISTFDTNYVFSNVDDARKGVNAIYVQFGVDGFRSRLSNNMTGNTDIERQSGWTSSSDRYQIWDLNALESNGDLRQMWNAAYNAIRDANIAIDGILASGTLETGDAATVRTMSHLLGEAYTLRAYWYSMLTYYFGDVPNVREAPKAGNDFFLPRENRNVILSQVIQDMIDIEGKMLWAEELPYGIEQVNREYTLGLIARIALQRGGYYLTPDLNMARDADYLEYYQIAREYTQKLIDLKDRPLPANFRQIFLNQCKFISPLNEEILFEVPFAIGNGDVGWNIGIDVEGGATATHDYGSGNNYMSIPPSYYFSFDTADIRRDVTCGLYKINTDFVQEFVDGSASNISQGKWSRHFLDNPPGPSSAKGTGINWPMMRYADVLLMFAEAENELNGPTGLAQDALRRVRQRAFPPAQWAEKVDGYISAVSAGKQNFFEAIVDERAWEFGGEMIRKYELIRWNIYSEKMAETVETLKAMADAAFTGSGQYSNLPDYMYWKRDESGQFTVLNPNRKLAAPPDETWNREPFLLSLHDDVNTYSPWITRDWANYINGPKPGVVRYIFPIPAEAITNSQGTLSNDGYMF
;
A
#
# COMPACT_ATOMS: atom_id res chain seq x y z
N MET A 1 2.26 -9.00 -91.52
CA MET A 1 1.24 -8.76 -90.47
C MET A 1 1.23 -9.81 -89.33
N LYS A 2 2.32 -10.57 -89.11
CA LYS A 2 2.38 -11.63 -88.08
C LYS A 2 3.37 -11.36 -86.93
N LEU A 3 4.16 -10.27 -86.97
CA LEU A 3 5.11 -9.92 -85.91
C LEU A 3 4.57 -8.87 -84.91
N ARG A 4 3.59 -8.05 -85.31
CA ARG A 4 2.99 -7.02 -84.44
C ARG A 4 2.00 -7.59 -83.42
N ASN A 5 1.38 -8.73 -83.72
CA ASN A 5 0.42 -9.38 -82.82
C ASN A 5 1.08 -10.32 -81.80
N LEU A 6 2.37 -10.66 -81.98
CA LEU A 6 3.14 -11.48 -81.04
C LEU A 6 3.77 -10.65 -79.91
N ILE A 7 4.01 -9.35 -80.14
CA ILE A 7 4.51 -8.42 -79.11
C ILE A 7 3.36 -7.98 -78.16
N ILE A 8 2.12 -7.95 -78.64
CA ILE A 8 0.94 -7.61 -77.83
C ILE A 8 0.47 -8.80 -76.98
N ALA A 9 0.71 -10.04 -77.41
CA ALA A 9 0.40 -11.24 -76.62
C ALA A 9 1.43 -11.53 -75.51
N GLY A 10 2.67 -11.05 -75.64
CA GLY A 10 3.71 -11.18 -74.60
C GLY A 10 3.64 -10.10 -73.51
N LEU A 11 2.95 -8.98 -73.74
CA LEU A 11 2.82 -7.89 -72.77
C LEU A 11 1.59 -8.01 -71.85
N VAL A 12 0.65 -8.91 -72.15
CA VAL A 12 -0.60 -9.09 -71.38
C VAL A 12 -0.49 -10.20 -70.32
N LEU A 13 0.59 -10.99 -70.33
CA LEU A 13 0.86 -12.05 -69.35
C LEU A 13 1.62 -11.59 -68.09
N LEU A 14 1.85 -10.27 -67.93
CA LEU A 14 2.55 -9.69 -66.76
C LEU A 14 1.61 -8.96 -65.78
N LEU A 15 0.29 -9.08 -65.93
CA LEU A 15 -0.69 -8.39 -65.09
C LEU A 15 -1.64 -9.31 -64.31
N SER A 16 -1.28 -10.58 -64.09
CA SER A 16 -1.83 -11.33 -62.95
C SER A 16 -1.06 -10.88 -61.70
N ALA A 17 -1.45 -9.73 -61.17
CA ALA A 17 -1.05 -9.28 -59.85
C ALA A 17 -1.52 -10.32 -58.83
N CYS A 18 -0.59 -11.14 -58.32
CA CYS A 18 -0.73 -11.69 -56.98
C CYS A 18 -0.67 -10.49 -56.03
N SER A 19 -1.82 -10.09 -55.48
CA SER A 19 -1.89 -9.10 -54.41
C SER A 19 -1.22 -9.60 -53.12
N ASP A 20 -0.95 -10.90 -52.99
CA ASP A 20 -0.41 -11.52 -51.76
C ASP A 20 1.14 -11.59 -51.71
N PHE A 21 1.85 -10.95 -52.64
CA PHE A 21 3.32 -11.03 -52.70
C PHE A 21 4.05 -9.80 -52.13
N LEU A 22 3.33 -8.74 -51.72
CA LEU A 22 3.93 -7.46 -51.32
C LEU A 22 3.47 -6.90 -49.97
N GLU A 23 2.83 -7.70 -49.12
CA GLU A 23 2.85 -7.45 -47.68
C GLU A 23 3.64 -8.57 -47.02
N PRO A 24 4.96 -8.39 -46.77
CA PRO A 24 5.61 -9.25 -45.82
C PRO A 24 4.93 -8.99 -44.48
N ASP A 25 4.12 -9.94 -44.01
CA ASP A 25 3.81 -10.02 -42.58
C ASP A 25 5.15 -9.87 -41.85
N SER A 26 5.24 -8.89 -40.96
CA SER A 26 6.39 -8.79 -40.07
C SER A 26 6.42 -10.08 -39.25
N ILE A 27 7.23 -11.05 -39.69
CA ILE A 27 7.50 -12.32 -38.98
C ILE A 27 8.08 -12.04 -37.58
N SER A 28 8.51 -10.79 -37.31
CA SER A 28 9.08 -10.35 -36.04
C SER A 28 8.09 -9.75 -35.03
N THR A 29 6.80 -9.65 -35.35
CA THR A 29 5.77 -9.16 -34.42
C THR A 29 4.63 -10.15 -34.40
N PHE A 30 4.49 -10.93 -33.32
CA PHE A 30 3.27 -11.69 -33.08
C PHE A 30 2.09 -10.71 -33.07
N ASP A 31 1.11 -10.90 -33.97
CA ASP A 31 -0.13 -10.11 -33.94
C ASP A 31 -0.80 -10.29 -32.56
N THR A 32 -1.37 -9.22 -32.01
CA THR A 32 -2.05 -9.24 -30.71
C THR A 32 -3.13 -10.32 -30.68
N ASN A 33 -3.86 -10.51 -31.78
CA ASN A 33 -4.86 -11.59 -31.88
C ASN A 33 -4.23 -12.98 -31.69
N TYR A 34 -3.02 -13.21 -32.24
CA TYR A 34 -2.30 -14.48 -32.08
C TYR A 34 -1.81 -14.68 -30.65
N VAL A 35 -1.27 -13.63 -30.01
CA VAL A 35 -0.79 -13.70 -28.62
C VAL A 35 -1.93 -14.10 -27.67
N PHE A 36 -3.13 -13.60 -27.89
CA PHE A 36 -4.28 -13.85 -27.02
C PHE A 36 -5.23 -14.95 -27.52
N SER A 37 -4.87 -15.69 -28.58
CA SER A 37 -5.67 -16.81 -29.09
C SER A 37 -5.46 -18.12 -28.32
N ASN A 38 -4.53 -18.16 -27.37
CA ASN A 38 -4.30 -19.32 -26.50
C ASN A 38 -3.93 -18.89 -25.07
N VAL A 39 -4.18 -19.77 -24.11
CA VAL A 39 -4.03 -19.50 -22.68
C VAL A 39 -2.58 -19.18 -22.27
N ASP A 40 -1.61 -19.92 -22.81
CA ASP A 40 -0.20 -19.81 -22.38
C ASP A 40 0.42 -18.47 -22.80
N ASP A 41 0.16 -18.03 -24.02
CA ASP A 41 0.63 -16.73 -24.51
C ASP A 41 -0.18 -15.56 -23.91
N ALA A 42 -1.49 -15.73 -23.72
CA ALA A 42 -2.31 -14.75 -23.01
C ALA A 42 -1.83 -14.51 -21.58
N ARG A 43 -1.43 -15.56 -20.86
CA ARG A 43 -0.78 -15.46 -19.54
C ARG A 43 0.50 -14.61 -19.61
N LYS A 44 1.36 -14.81 -20.61
CA LYS A 44 2.56 -13.99 -20.77
C LYS A 44 2.20 -12.51 -20.99
N GLY A 45 1.14 -12.25 -21.76
CA GLY A 45 0.59 -10.92 -21.94
C GLY A 45 0.14 -10.27 -20.62
N VAL A 46 -0.65 -10.98 -19.81
CA VAL A 46 -1.09 -10.48 -18.48
C VAL A 46 0.09 -10.30 -17.52
N ASN A 47 1.09 -11.19 -17.57
CA ASN A 47 2.29 -11.07 -16.73
C ASN A 47 3.08 -9.77 -16.98
N ALA A 48 2.97 -9.15 -18.16
CA ALA A 48 3.58 -7.85 -18.43
C ALA A 48 3.09 -6.76 -17.47
N ILE A 49 1.84 -6.84 -17.01
CA ILE A 49 1.26 -5.90 -16.04
C ILE A 49 1.94 -6.05 -14.66
N TYR A 50 2.19 -7.30 -14.24
CA TYR A 50 2.85 -7.60 -12.97
C TYR A 50 4.30 -7.10 -12.92
N VAL A 51 4.98 -6.98 -14.05
CA VAL A 51 6.38 -6.47 -14.12
C VAL A 51 6.50 -5.09 -13.45
N GLN A 52 5.47 -4.24 -13.55
CA GLN A 52 5.49 -2.90 -12.98
C GLN A 52 5.46 -2.89 -11.43
N PHE A 53 5.12 -4.01 -10.80
CA PHE A 53 5.29 -4.16 -9.35
C PHE A 53 6.75 -4.47 -8.96
N GLY A 54 7.52 -5.08 -9.88
CA GLY A 54 8.94 -5.42 -9.65
C GLY A 54 9.91 -4.25 -9.83
N VAL A 55 9.47 -3.12 -10.42
CA VAL A 55 10.30 -1.93 -10.64
C VAL A 55 10.34 -1.02 -9.41
N ASP A 56 11.35 -0.14 -9.37
CA ASP A 56 11.64 0.75 -8.24
C ASP A 56 10.44 1.67 -7.88
N GLY A 57 9.67 2.09 -8.89
CA GLY A 57 8.44 2.89 -8.73
C GLY A 57 7.37 2.25 -7.85
N PHE A 58 7.29 0.92 -7.78
CA PHE A 58 6.41 0.23 -6.84
C PHE A 58 7.17 -0.24 -5.59
N ARG A 59 8.15 -1.14 -5.76
CA ARG A 59 8.76 -1.91 -4.66
C ARG A 59 9.47 -1.08 -3.60
N SER A 60 9.75 0.18 -3.94
CA SER A 60 10.46 1.10 -3.09
C SER A 60 9.68 2.39 -2.88
N ARG A 61 8.82 2.83 -3.81
CA ARG A 61 8.10 4.11 -3.70
C ARG A 61 6.67 3.91 -3.22
N LEU A 62 5.78 3.41 -4.08
CA LEU A 62 4.36 3.23 -3.72
C LEU A 62 4.14 2.29 -2.53
N SER A 63 4.99 1.28 -2.35
CA SER A 63 4.87 0.35 -1.21
C SER A 63 5.35 0.92 0.12
N ASN A 64 6.05 2.07 0.18
CA ASN A 64 6.52 2.64 1.45
C ASN A 64 6.82 4.15 1.42
N ASN A 65 7.71 4.61 0.54
CA ASN A 65 8.26 5.97 0.62
C ASN A 65 7.24 7.08 0.25
N MET A 66 6.09 6.77 -0.34
CA MET A 66 5.09 7.78 -0.72
C MET A 66 3.86 7.84 0.21
N THR A 67 3.75 6.88 1.12
CA THR A 67 2.54 6.55 1.86
C THR A 67 2.62 6.85 3.35
N GLY A 68 3.80 7.18 3.86
CA GLY A 68 4.01 7.50 5.28
C GLY A 68 3.70 8.96 5.67
N ASN A 69 4.21 9.34 6.84
CA ASN A 69 3.93 10.58 7.58
C ASN A 69 2.44 10.74 7.94
N THR A 70 2.01 9.88 8.85
CA THR A 70 0.65 9.79 9.40
C THR A 70 0.71 9.93 10.92
N ASP A 71 -0.37 9.57 11.60
CA ASP A 71 -0.43 9.45 13.06
C ASP A 71 0.31 8.21 13.57
N ILE A 72 0.64 7.26 12.69
CA ILE A 72 1.27 5.97 13.05
C ILE A 72 2.62 5.72 12.35
N GLU A 73 2.97 6.49 11.33
CA GLU A 73 4.27 6.44 10.65
C GLU A 73 4.90 7.84 10.56
N ARG A 74 6.21 7.92 10.74
CA ARG A 74 6.95 9.19 10.79
C ARG A 74 8.27 9.10 10.04
N GLN A 75 8.57 10.16 9.29
CA GLN A 75 9.90 10.45 8.78
C GLN A 75 10.09 11.95 8.56
N SER A 76 11.32 12.44 8.61
CA SER A 76 11.63 13.84 8.35
C SER A 76 11.80 14.10 6.86
N GLY A 77 11.04 15.07 6.32
CA GLY A 77 11.23 15.61 4.97
C GLY A 77 12.09 16.89 4.90
N TRP A 78 12.36 17.56 6.03
CA TRP A 78 13.04 18.86 6.05
C TRP A 78 14.57 18.79 6.25
N THR A 79 15.11 17.60 6.52
CA THR A 79 16.53 17.38 6.84
C THR A 79 17.41 17.22 5.60
N SER A 80 16.80 17.04 4.42
CA SER A 80 17.47 16.88 3.13
C SER A 80 16.56 17.37 2.00
N SER A 81 17.12 17.57 0.81
CA SER A 81 16.39 18.07 -0.36
C SER A 81 16.23 17.05 -1.49
N SER A 82 16.68 15.81 -1.31
CA SER A 82 16.51 14.75 -2.32
C SER A 82 15.04 14.39 -2.52
N ASP A 83 14.72 13.81 -3.68
CA ASP A 83 13.34 13.57 -4.16
C ASP A 83 12.38 13.00 -3.11
N ARG A 84 12.76 11.93 -2.39
CA ARG A 84 11.90 11.32 -1.35
C ARG A 84 11.55 12.27 -0.20
N TYR A 85 12.49 13.11 0.22
CA TYR A 85 12.30 14.01 1.35
C TYR A 85 11.30 15.10 1.00
N GLN A 86 11.28 15.50 -0.28
CA GLN A 86 10.30 16.44 -0.76
C GLN A 86 8.86 15.87 -0.74
N ILE A 87 8.73 14.57 -0.98
CA ILE A 87 7.45 13.85 -0.86
C ILE A 87 7.03 13.81 0.61
N TRP A 88 7.95 13.49 1.53
CA TRP A 88 7.69 13.46 2.98
C TRP A 88 7.39 14.83 3.57
N ASP A 89 7.88 15.91 2.97
CA ASP A 89 7.57 17.28 3.38
C ASP A 89 6.37 17.89 2.62
N LEU A 90 5.71 17.16 1.71
CA LEU A 90 4.65 17.66 0.83
C LEU A 90 5.05 18.89 -0.03
N ASN A 91 6.34 19.01 -0.36
CA ASN A 91 6.91 20.11 -1.14
C ASN A 91 7.52 19.66 -2.48
N ALA A 92 7.20 18.43 -2.93
CA ALA A 92 7.69 17.86 -4.18
C ALA A 92 7.40 18.76 -5.39
N LEU A 93 8.42 18.90 -6.24
CA LEU A 93 8.39 19.68 -7.48
C LEU A 93 8.13 18.76 -8.69
N GLU A 94 7.72 19.33 -9.82
CA GLU A 94 7.52 18.57 -11.06
C GLU A 94 8.80 17.91 -11.62
N SER A 95 9.97 18.37 -11.16
CA SER A 95 11.28 17.77 -11.48
C SER A 95 11.61 16.54 -10.63
N ASN A 96 10.78 16.19 -9.65
CA ASN A 96 11.03 15.10 -8.70
C ASN A 96 11.10 13.74 -9.43
N GLY A 97 12.24 13.07 -9.29
CA GLY A 97 12.51 11.81 -9.98
C GLY A 97 11.68 10.64 -9.47
N ASP A 98 11.31 10.61 -8.19
CA ASP A 98 10.48 9.54 -7.63
C ASP A 98 9.04 9.63 -8.15
N LEU A 99 8.48 10.84 -8.29
CA LEU A 99 7.17 11.06 -8.93
C LEU A 99 7.16 10.60 -10.39
N ARG A 100 8.22 10.93 -11.15
CA ARG A 100 8.38 10.50 -12.55
C ARG A 100 8.42 8.97 -12.67
N GLN A 101 9.16 8.29 -11.79
CA GLN A 101 9.24 6.83 -11.79
C GLN A 101 7.88 6.18 -11.53
N MET A 102 7.11 6.71 -10.58
CA MET A 102 5.78 6.20 -10.26
C MET A 102 4.80 6.41 -11.42
N TRP A 103 4.76 7.61 -11.98
CA TRP A 103 3.93 7.94 -13.14
C TRP A 103 4.20 6.98 -14.32
N ASN A 104 5.48 6.77 -14.65
CA ASN A 104 5.88 5.91 -15.76
C ASN A 104 5.53 4.43 -15.48
N ALA A 105 5.74 3.94 -14.25
CA ALA A 105 5.35 2.58 -13.88
C ALA A 105 3.84 2.36 -14.02
N ALA A 106 3.03 3.32 -13.55
CA ALA A 106 1.57 3.23 -13.61
C ALA A 106 1.05 3.23 -15.06
N TYR A 107 1.50 4.17 -15.90
CA TYR A 107 1.03 4.21 -17.30
C TYR A 107 1.57 3.06 -18.15
N ASN A 108 2.75 2.51 -17.84
CA ASN A 108 3.20 1.26 -18.45
C ASN A 108 2.28 0.09 -18.06
N ALA A 109 1.89 -0.02 -16.79
CA ALA A 109 1.00 -1.08 -16.33
C ALA A 109 -0.39 -0.96 -16.96
N ILE A 110 -0.93 0.26 -17.05
CA ILE A 110 -2.22 0.55 -17.69
C ILE A 110 -2.17 0.21 -19.18
N ARG A 111 -1.10 0.58 -19.88
CA ARG A 111 -0.89 0.21 -21.28
C ARG A 111 -0.92 -1.31 -21.45
N ASP A 112 -0.14 -2.03 -20.65
CA ASP A 112 -0.04 -3.49 -20.75
C ASP A 112 -1.37 -4.17 -20.39
N ALA A 113 -2.12 -3.60 -19.43
CA ALA A 113 -3.46 -4.05 -19.10
C ALA A 113 -4.42 -3.84 -20.27
N ASN A 114 -4.39 -2.69 -20.93
CA ASN A 114 -5.25 -2.41 -22.09
C ASN A 114 -4.93 -3.35 -23.25
N ILE A 115 -3.65 -3.64 -23.51
CA ILE A 115 -3.24 -4.62 -24.53
C ILE A 115 -3.81 -6.01 -24.21
N ALA A 116 -3.73 -6.44 -22.95
CA ALA A 116 -4.27 -7.74 -22.53
C ALA A 116 -5.80 -7.78 -22.62
N ILE A 117 -6.48 -6.72 -22.16
CA ILE A 117 -7.95 -6.61 -22.20
C ILE A 117 -8.45 -6.63 -23.64
N ASP A 118 -7.95 -5.73 -24.50
CA ASP A 118 -8.36 -5.66 -25.90
C ASP A 118 -8.05 -6.98 -26.62
N GLY A 119 -6.88 -7.57 -26.38
CA GLY A 119 -6.46 -8.82 -26.98
C GLY A 119 -7.33 -10.02 -26.58
N ILE A 120 -7.65 -10.18 -25.30
CA ILE A 120 -8.51 -11.26 -24.80
C ILE A 120 -9.95 -11.11 -25.34
N LEU A 121 -10.48 -9.89 -25.35
CA LEU A 121 -11.83 -9.62 -25.86
C LEU A 121 -11.93 -9.84 -27.38
N ALA A 122 -10.86 -9.55 -28.13
CA ALA A 122 -10.84 -9.71 -29.59
C ALA A 122 -10.51 -11.14 -30.06
N SER A 123 -9.92 -11.99 -29.21
CA SER A 123 -9.40 -13.29 -29.66
C SER A 123 -10.47 -14.37 -29.89
N GLY A 124 -11.72 -14.11 -29.49
CA GLY A 124 -12.83 -15.08 -29.56
C GLY A 124 -12.70 -16.26 -28.60
N THR A 125 -11.70 -16.23 -27.70
CA THR A 125 -11.43 -17.32 -26.75
C THR A 125 -12.49 -17.45 -25.66
N LEU A 126 -13.18 -16.35 -25.35
CA LEU A 126 -14.26 -16.27 -24.35
C LEU A 126 -15.57 -16.92 -24.83
N GLU A 127 -15.73 -17.07 -26.15
CA GLU A 127 -16.91 -17.67 -26.79
C GLU A 127 -16.64 -19.07 -27.36
N THR A 128 -15.48 -19.65 -27.09
CA THR A 128 -15.14 -21.01 -27.57
C THR A 128 -16.01 -22.08 -26.92
N GLY A 129 -16.11 -23.25 -27.56
CA GLY A 129 -16.77 -24.42 -26.99
C GLY A 129 -16.01 -25.09 -25.84
N ASP A 130 -14.78 -24.67 -25.54
CA ASP A 130 -13.96 -25.22 -24.47
C ASP A 130 -14.13 -24.43 -23.17
N ALA A 131 -14.94 -24.98 -22.25
CA ALA A 131 -15.21 -24.36 -20.97
C ALA A 131 -13.94 -24.11 -20.11
N ALA A 132 -12.89 -24.93 -20.24
CA ALA A 132 -11.66 -24.73 -19.48
C ALA A 132 -10.86 -23.51 -19.99
N THR A 133 -10.82 -23.33 -21.31
CA THR A 133 -10.23 -22.16 -21.94
C THR A 133 -11.02 -20.90 -21.60
N VAL A 134 -12.36 -20.91 -21.76
CA VAL A 134 -13.22 -19.77 -21.40
C VAL A 134 -13.01 -19.36 -19.94
N ARG A 135 -12.94 -20.34 -19.03
CA ARG A 135 -12.72 -20.08 -17.59
C ARG A 135 -11.36 -19.43 -17.33
N THR A 136 -10.29 -19.96 -17.90
CA THR A 136 -8.95 -19.43 -17.69
C THR A 136 -8.78 -18.05 -18.33
N MET A 137 -9.32 -17.84 -19.53
CA MET A 137 -9.27 -16.54 -20.22
C MET A 137 -10.12 -15.49 -19.50
N SER A 138 -11.27 -15.86 -18.94
CA SER A 138 -12.07 -14.96 -18.10
C SER A 138 -11.30 -14.54 -16.84
N HIS A 139 -10.55 -15.46 -16.24
CA HIS A 139 -9.68 -15.15 -15.11
C HIS A 139 -8.56 -14.18 -15.49
N LEU A 140 -7.87 -14.42 -16.60
CA LEU A 140 -6.85 -13.52 -17.14
C LEU A 140 -7.37 -12.11 -17.40
N LEU A 141 -8.58 -12.01 -17.96
CA LEU A 141 -9.26 -10.73 -18.15
C LEU A 141 -9.55 -10.05 -16.80
N GLY A 142 -9.99 -10.81 -15.80
CA GLY A 142 -10.21 -10.33 -14.44
C GLY A 142 -8.95 -9.81 -13.75
N GLU A 143 -7.82 -10.50 -13.92
CA GLU A 143 -6.52 -10.02 -13.44
C GLU A 143 -6.15 -8.69 -14.08
N ALA A 144 -6.28 -8.56 -15.41
CA ALA A 144 -5.95 -7.34 -16.12
C ALA A 144 -6.80 -6.14 -15.67
N TYR A 145 -8.12 -6.33 -15.50
CA TYR A 145 -9.00 -5.29 -14.95
C TYR A 145 -8.63 -4.91 -13.51
N THR A 146 -8.37 -5.90 -12.65
CA THR A 146 -8.04 -5.67 -11.24
C THR A 146 -6.71 -4.91 -11.09
N LEU A 147 -5.69 -5.27 -11.86
CA LEU A 147 -4.40 -4.59 -11.83
C LEU A 147 -4.50 -3.16 -12.40
N ARG A 148 -5.25 -2.96 -13.50
CA ARG A 148 -5.54 -1.62 -14.03
C ARG A 148 -6.25 -0.74 -13.00
N ALA A 149 -7.20 -1.29 -12.26
CA ALA A 149 -7.91 -0.60 -11.19
C ALA A 149 -6.97 -0.14 -10.06
N TYR A 150 -6.04 -0.99 -9.63
CA TYR A 150 -5.04 -0.62 -8.63
C TYR A 150 -4.17 0.56 -9.09
N TRP A 151 -3.64 0.52 -10.31
CA TRP A 151 -2.77 1.59 -10.82
C TRP A 151 -3.52 2.91 -11.00
N TYR A 152 -4.77 2.88 -11.46
CA TYR A 152 -5.60 4.09 -11.51
C TYR A 152 -5.96 4.63 -10.13
N SER A 153 -6.24 3.76 -9.15
CA SER A 153 -6.45 4.16 -7.77
C SER A 153 -5.24 4.91 -7.20
N MET A 154 -4.02 4.42 -7.46
CA MET A 154 -2.78 5.10 -7.02
C MET A 154 -2.53 6.41 -7.76
N LEU A 155 -2.70 6.45 -9.08
CA LEU A 155 -2.54 7.69 -9.87
C LEU A 155 -3.50 8.78 -9.40
N THR A 156 -4.78 8.45 -9.28
CA THR A 156 -5.81 9.42 -8.88
C THR A 156 -5.62 9.91 -7.45
N TYR A 157 -5.07 9.06 -6.58
CA TYR A 157 -4.77 9.45 -5.22
C TYR A 157 -3.63 10.47 -5.14
N TYR A 158 -2.55 10.28 -5.89
CA TYR A 158 -1.36 11.13 -5.79
C TYR A 158 -1.38 12.35 -6.71
N PHE A 159 -2.03 12.27 -7.88
CA PHE A 159 -2.02 13.34 -8.88
C PHE A 159 -3.41 13.97 -9.10
N GLY A 160 -4.45 13.43 -8.45
CA GLY A 160 -5.82 13.91 -8.60
C GLY A 160 -6.44 13.44 -9.91
N ASP A 161 -6.79 14.38 -10.78
CA ASP A 161 -7.38 14.05 -12.07
C ASP A 161 -6.26 13.75 -13.08
N VAL A 162 -6.38 12.66 -13.84
CA VAL A 162 -5.30 12.15 -14.71
C VAL A 162 -5.86 11.68 -16.06
N PRO A 163 -5.05 11.55 -17.12
CA PRO A 163 -5.49 10.92 -18.37
C PRO A 163 -6.06 9.52 -18.19
N ASN A 164 -7.27 9.31 -18.72
CA ASN A 164 -7.96 8.02 -18.72
C ASN A 164 -7.78 7.30 -20.07
N VAL A 165 -6.77 6.43 -20.13
CA VAL A 165 -6.41 5.62 -21.30
C VAL A 165 -7.01 4.24 -21.12
N ARG A 166 -8.05 3.91 -21.90
CA ARG A 166 -8.77 2.62 -21.77
C ARG A 166 -8.53 1.63 -22.89
N GLU A 167 -7.90 2.06 -23.98
CA GLU A 167 -7.65 1.25 -25.17
C GLU A 167 -6.16 0.93 -25.31
N ALA A 168 -5.87 -0.17 -26.01
CA ALA A 168 -4.50 -0.48 -26.39
C ALA A 168 -3.97 0.58 -27.37
N PRO A 169 -2.67 0.95 -27.31
CA PRO A 169 -2.07 1.86 -28.28
C PRO A 169 -2.20 1.33 -29.71
N LYS A 170 -2.81 2.11 -30.61
CA LYS A 170 -2.93 1.79 -32.04
C LYS A 170 -2.36 2.93 -32.88
N ALA A 171 -1.90 2.61 -34.09
CA ALA A 171 -1.40 3.61 -35.01
C ALA A 171 -2.50 4.63 -35.34
N GLY A 172 -2.19 5.92 -35.20
CA GLY A 172 -3.17 7.01 -35.41
C GLY A 172 -3.98 7.40 -34.17
N ASN A 173 -3.83 6.72 -33.03
CA ASN A 173 -4.44 7.17 -31.78
C ASN A 173 -3.86 8.53 -31.35
N ASP A 174 -4.73 9.38 -30.81
CA ASP A 174 -4.30 10.56 -30.06
C ASP A 174 -3.91 10.13 -28.64
N PHE A 175 -2.65 10.39 -28.29
CA PHE A 175 -2.11 10.11 -26.96
C PHE A 175 -2.06 11.36 -26.08
N PHE A 176 -2.42 12.54 -26.61
CA PHE A 176 -2.48 13.79 -25.87
C PHE A 176 -3.87 13.95 -25.25
N LEU A 177 -4.17 13.11 -24.26
CA LEU A 177 -5.45 13.13 -23.57
C LEU A 177 -5.46 14.16 -22.43
N PRO A 178 -6.54 14.93 -22.25
CA PRO A 178 -6.71 15.77 -21.07
C PRO A 178 -6.90 14.90 -19.81
N ARG A 179 -6.83 15.56 -18.65
CA ARG A 179 -7.20 14.93 -17.37
C ARG A 179 -8.70 14.62 -17.36
N GLU A 180 -9.04 13.41 -16.93
CA GLU A 180 -10.42 12.99 -16.67
C GLU A 180 -10.70 13.07 -15.17
N ASN A 181 -11.94 13.37 -14.82
CA ASN A 181 -12.34 13.45 -13.42
C ASN A 181 -12.06 12.10 -12.72
N ARG A 182 -11.34 12.12 -11.59
CA ARG A 182 -10.97 10.89 -10.87
C ARG A 182 -12.16 9.99 -10.55
N ASN A 183 -13.31 10.57 -10.23
CA ASN A 183 -14.50 9.84 -9.85
C ASN A 183 -15.13 9.10 -11.03
N VAL A 184 -14.97 9.61 -12.25
CA VAL A 184 -15.32 8.89 -13.48
C VAL A 184 -14.39 7.69 -13.67
N ILE A 185 -13.07 7.89 -13.53
CA ILE A 185 -12.07 6.82 -13.66
C ILE A 185 -12.34 5.69 -12.64
N LEU A 186 -12.47 6.05 -11.36
CA LEU A 186 -12.68 5.08 -10.28
C LEU A 186 -13.97 4.28 -10.48
N SER A 187 -15.06 4.94 -10.91
CA SER A 187 -16.33 4.26 -11.18
C SER A 187 -16.21 3.24 -12.32
N GLN A 188 -15.49 3.59 -13.38
CA GLN A 188 -15.29 2.69 -14.51
C GLN A 188 -14.48 1.46 -14.12
N VAL A 189 -13.36 1.63 -13.40
CA VAL A 189 -12.54 0.47 -13.00
C VAL A 189 -13.22 -0.39 -11.93
N ILE A 190 -14.08 0.18 -11.08
CA ILE A 190 -14.96 -0.59 -10.20
C ILE A 190 -15.89 -1.45 -11.03
N GLN A 191 -16.59 -0.87 -12.01
CA GLN A 191 -17.55 -1.58 -12.85
C GLN A 191 -16.88 -2.71 -13.65
N ASP A 192 -15.70 -2.44 -14.24
CA ASP A 192 -14.92 -3.43 -14.98
C ASP A 192 -14.62 -4.67 -14.11
N MET A 193 -14.28 -4.48 -12.82
CA MET A 193 -14.07 -5.59 -11.87
C MET A 193 -15.38 -6.28 -11.46
N ILE A 194 -16.46 -5.53 -11.27
CA ILE A 194 -17.80 -6.07 -10.96
C ILE A 194 -18.28 -7.02 -12.07
N ASP A 195 -18.09 -6.63 -13.33
CA ASP A 195 -18.57 -7.37 -14.50
C ASP A 195 -17.86 -8.72 -14.70
N ILE A 196 -16.64 -8.87 -14.16
CA ILE A 196 -15.78 -10.04 -14.40
C ILE A 196 -15.58 -10.94 -13.18
N GLU A 197 -15.67 -10.44 -11.94
CA GLU A 197 -15.26 -11.20 -10.74
C GLU A 197 -15.98 -12.54 -10.61
N GLY A 198 -17.25 -12.61 -11.04
CA GLY A 198 -18.06 -13.83 -10.98
C GLY A 198 -17.48 -15.00 -11.79
N LYS A 199 -16.58 -14.71 -12.74
CA LYS A 199 -15.92 -15.66 -13.62
C LYS A 199 -14.45 -15.90 -13.24
N MET A 200 -13.92 -15.19 -12.24
CA MET A 200 -12.54 -15.36 -11.78
C MET A 200 -12.36 -16.60 -10.92
N LEU A 201 -11.12 -17.07 -10.86
CA LEU A 201 -10.68 -18.18 -10.04
C LEU A 201 -10.40 -17.72 -8.60
N TRP A 202 -10.69 -18.59 -7.64
CA TRP A 202 -10.25 -18.41 -6.26
C TRP A 202 -8.75 -18.71 -6.11
N ALA A 203 -8.10 -18.21 -5.05
CA ALA A 203 -6.66 -18.40 -4.86
C ALA A 203 -6.25 -19.88 -4.89
N GLU A 204 -7.03 -20.76 -4.25
CA GLU A 204 -6.76 -22.20 -4.19
C GLU A 204 -6.84 -22.95 -5.53
N GLU A 205 -7.40 -22.31 -6.56
CA GLU A 205 -7.50 -22.84 -7.91
C GLU A 205 -6.35 -22.37 -8.80
N LEU A 206 -5.49 -21.48 -8.29
CA LEU A 206 -4.39 -20.87 -9.02
C LEU A 206 -3.06 -21.57 -8.74
N PRO A 207 -2.16 -21.64 -9.74
CA PRO A 207 -0.85 -22.27 -9.57
C PRO A 207 0.03 -21.53 -8.55
N TYR A 208 -0.18 -20.22 -8.36
CA TYR A 208 0.59 -19.37 -7.44
C TYR A 208 -0.26 -18.83 -6.28
N GLY A 209 -1.47 -19.37 -6.06
CA GLY A 209 -2.25 -19.04 -4.88
C GLY A 209 -2.55 -17.55 -4.71
N ILE A 210 -2.24 -17.04 -3.52
CA ILE A 210 -2.37 -15.63 -3.12
C ILE A 210 -1.26 -14.72 -3.68
N GLU A 211 -0.27 -15.27 -4.37
CA GLU A 211 0.77 -14.48 -5.06
C GLU A 211 0.34 -14.12 -6.50
N GLN A 212 -0.89 -14.46 -6.87
CA GLN A 212 -1.54 -14.08 -8.11
C GLN A 212 -2.88 -13.42 -7.78
N VAL A 213 -3.24 -12.38 -8.55
CA VAL A 213 -4.55 -11.77 -8.45
C VAL A 213 -5.62 -12.85 -8.66
N ASN A 214 -6.53 -12.89 -7.69
CA ASN A 214 -7.57 -13.88 -7.57
C ASN A 214 -8.88 -13.20 -7.18
N ARG A 215 -9.98 -13.95 -7.28
CA ARG A 215 -11.32 -13.42 -6.99
C ARG A 215 -11.46 -12.82 -5.59
N GLU A 216 -10.77 -13.36 -4.58
CA GLU A 216 -10.85 -12.88 -3.19
C GLU A 216 -10.31 -11.45 -3.10
N TYR A 217 -9.12 -11.22 -3.67
CA TYR A 217 -8.54 -9.89 -3.74
C TYR A 217 -9.36 -8.95 -4.60
N THR A 218 -9.89 -9.39 -5.75
CA THR A 218 -10.73 -8.54 -6.61
C THR A 218 -12.00 -8.08 -5.88
N LEU A 219 -12.67 -8.96 -5.12
CA LEU A 219 -13.83 -8.59 -4.30
C LEU A 219 -13.47 -7.54 -3.24
N GLY A 220 -12.35 -7.74 -2.53
CA GLY A 220 -11.87 -6.76 -1.56
C GLY A 220 -11.43 -5.44 -2.19
N LEU A 221 -10.81 -5.48 -3.37
CA LEU A 221 -10.33 -4.28 -4.07
C LEU A 221 -11.49 -3.45 -4.63
N ILE A 222 -12.58 -4.10 -5.10
CA ILE A 222 -13.84 -3.42 -5.42
C ILE A 222 -14.30 -2.59 -4.21
N ALA A 223 -14.34 -3.20 -3.02
CA ALA A 223 -14.76 -2.49 -1.82
C ALA A 223 -13.82 -1.35 -1.43
N ARG A 224 -12.50 -1.57 -1.46
CA ARG A 224 -11.51 -0.54 -1.11
C ARG A 224 -11.57 0.67 -2.06
N ILE A 225 -11.68 0.42 -3.36
CA ILE A 225 -11.77 1.50 -4.37
C ILE A 225 -13.14 2.17 -4.31
N ALA A 226 -14.21 1.44 -3.98
CA ALA A 226 -15.52 2.05 -3.72
C ALA A 226 -15.46 3.00 -2.51
N LEU A 227 -14.78 2.65 -1.41
CA LEU A 227 -14.55 3.57 -0.29
C LEU A 227 -13.67 4.76 -0.66
N GLN A 228 -12.71 4.61 -1.58
CA GLN A 228 -11.94 5.73 -2.12
C GLN A 228 -12.83 6.68 -2.95
N ARG A 229 -13.69 6.13 -3.81
CA ARG A 229 -14.62 6.90 -4.66
C ARG A 229 -15.76 7.55 -3.87
N GLY A 230 -16.27 6.89 -2.84
CA GLY A 230 -17.20 7.48 -1.89
C GLY A 230 -16.52 8.39 -0.86
N GLY A 231 -15.19 8.48 -0.87
CA GLY A 231 -14.40 9.24 0.07
C GLY A 231 -14.36 10.73 -0.23
N TYR A 232 -13.84 11.49 0.74
CA TYR A 232 -13.41 12.86 0.49
C TYR A 232 -12.13 12.89 -0.35
N TYR A 233 -11.97 13.95 -1.14
CA TYR A 233 -10.80 14.20 -1.95
C TYR A 233 -10.51 15.70 -2.09
N LEU A 234 -9.24 16.06 -2.30
CA LEU A 234 -8.82 17.44 -2.51
C LEU A 234 -9.08 17.87 -3.97
N THR A 235 -9.72 19.02 -4.13
CA THR A 235 -9.99 19.69 -5.40
C THR A 235 -8.87 20.67 -5.78
N PRO A 236 -8.75 21.08 -7.06
CA PRO A 236 -7.73 22.04 -7.51
C PRO A 236 -7.74 23.40 -6.80
N ASP A 237 -8.85 23.83 -6.22
CA ASP A 237 -8.99 25.05 -5.42
C ASP A 237 -8.71 24.82 -3.91
N LEU A 238 -8.10 23.68 -3.57
CA LEU A 238 -7.69 23.31 -2.22
C LEU A 238 -8.85 23.15 -1.23
N ASN A 239 -9.96 22.57 -1.69
CA ASN A 239 -11.10 22.23 -0.86
C ASN A 239 -11.27 20.71 -0.79
N MET A 240 -11.61 20.19 0.39
CA MET A 240 -11.98 18.79 0.51
C MET A 240 -13.44 18.65 0.09
N ALA A 241 -13.70 17.85 -0.94
CA ALA A 241 -15.01 17.61 -1.51
C ALA A 241 -15.36 16.13 -1.47
N ARG A 242 -16.65 15.83 -1.58
CA ARG A 242 -17.20 14.48 -1.71
C ARG A 242 -18.47 14.58 -2.54
N ASP A 243 -18.61 13.70 -3.53
CA ASP A 243 -19.79 13.70 -4.41
C ASP A 243 -21.05 13.28 -3.64
N ALA A 244 -22.21 13.73 -4.11
CA ALA A 244 -23.50 13.47 -3.44
C ALA A 244 -23.92 11.99 -3.48
N ASP A 245 -23.38 11.22 -4.42
CA ASP A 245 -23.63 9.79 -4.64
C ASP A 245 -22.77 8.88 -3.74
N TYR A 246 -22.03 9.44 -2.78
CA TYR A 246 -21.04 8.67 -2.01
C TYR A 246 -21.61 7.44 -1.29
N LEU A 247 -22.88 7.49 -0.86
CA LEU A 247 -23.56 6.37 -0.21
C LEU A 247 -23.76 5.17 -1.15
N GLU A 248 -23.86 5.40 -2.47
CA GLU A 248 -23.94 4.31 -3.45
C GLU A 248 -22.63 3.50 -3.46
N TYR A 249 -21.49 4.14 -3.29
CA TYR A 249 -20.20 3.46 -3.23
C TYR A 249 -19.93 2.82 -1.86
N TYR A 250 -20.45 3.40 -0.78
CA TYR A 250 -20.46 2.72 0.52
C TYR A 250 -21.35 1.47 0.47
N GLN A 251 -22.47 1.51 -0.25
CA GLN A 251 -23.31 0.33 -0.50
C GLN A 251 -22.53 -0.74 -1.26
N ILE A 252 -21.81 -0.39 -2.33
CA ILE A 252 -20.92 -1.32 -3.06
C ILE A 252 -19.87 -1.92 -2.11
N ALA A 253 -19.20 -1.09 -1.30
CA ALA A 253 -18.19 -1.57 -0.36
C ALA A 253 -18.75 -2.58 0.65
N ARG A 254 -19.93 -2.27 1.22
CA ARG A 254 -20.65 -3.15 2.14
C ARG A 254 -21.07 -4.46 1.47
N GLU A 255 -21.60 -4.41 0.25
CA GLU A 255 -22.04 -5.59 -0.50
C GLU A 255 -20.87 -6.51 -0.88
N TYR A 256 -19.75 -5.96 -1.35
CA TYR A 256 -18.62 -6.75 -1.82
C TYR A 256 -17.79 -7.34 -0.69
N THR A 257 -17.69 -6.63 0.44
CA THR A 257 -17.11 -7.21 1.66
C THR A 257 -18.01 -8.29 2.25
N GLN A 258 -19.33 -8.06 2.36
CA GLN A 258 -20.28 -9.09 2.79
C GLN A 258 -20.26 -10.30 1.86
N LYS A 259 -20.22 -10.09 0.54
CA LYS A 259 -20.15 -11.17 -0.45
C LYS A 259 -18.93 -12.04 -0.26
N LEU A 260 -17.75 -11.45 0.00
CA LEU A 260 -16.55 -12.21 0.29
C LEU A 260 -16.68 -12.98 1.62
N ILE A 261 -17.25 -12.35 2.66
CA ILE A 261 -17.54 -13.03 3.93
C ILE A 261 -18.48 -14.22 3.70
N ASP A 262 -19.57 -14.06 2.94
CA ASP A 262 -20.56 -15.12 2.71
C ASP A 262 -20.02 -16.28 1.85
N LEU A 263 -19.23 -15.95 0.82
CA LEU A 263 -18.68 -16.94 -0.10
C LEU A 263 -17.46 -17.66 0.46
N LYS A 264 -16.62 -16.95 1.24
CA LYS A 264 -15.30 -17.45 1.63
C LYS A 264 -14.81 -16.89 2.98
N ASP A 265 -15.67 -17.00 4.00
CA ASP A 265 -15.30 -16.64 5.37
C ASP A 265 -14.09 -17.43 5.86
N ARG A 266 -13.29 -16.82 6.73
CA ARG A 266 -12.12 -17.45 7.34
C ARG A 266 -11.79 -16.87 8.71
N PRO A 267 -11.29 -17.69 9.65
CA PRO A 267 -10.79 -17.18 10.92
C PRO A 267 -9.52 -16.34 10.70
N LEU A 268 -9.30 -15.34 11.57
CA LEU A 268 -8.02 -14.65 11.62
C LEU A 268 -6.99 -15.54 12.38
N PRO A 269 -5.74 -15.65 11.90
CA PRO A 269 -4.66 -16.34 12.60
C PRO A 269 -4.49 -15.85 14.04
N ALA A 270 -4.42 -16.79 14.99
CA ALA A 270 -4.24 -16.47 16.41
C ALA A 270 -2.89 -15.80 16.69
N ASN A 271 -1.83 -16.18 15.96
CA ASN A 271 -0.52 -15.56 16.06
C ASN A 271 -0.37 -14.43 15.02
N PHE A 272 -0.57 -13.19 15.45
CA PHE A 272 -0.45 -12.02 14.58
C PHE A 272 0.93 -11.90 13.90
N ARG A 273 2.02 -12.26 14.60
CA ARG A 273 3.38 -12.20 14.03
C ARG A 273 3.57 -13.19 12.87
N GLN A 274 2.85 -14.30 12.87
CA GLN A 274 3.05 -15.36 11.87
C GLN A 274 2.74 -14.88 10.45
N ILE A 275 1.79 -13.96 10.29
CA ILE A 275 1.41 -13.38 8.99
C ILE A 275 2.63 -12.76 8.29
N PHE A 276 3.40 -11.96 9.03
CA PHE A 276 4.54 -11.23 8.49
C PHE A 276 5.80 -12.09 8.41
N LEU A 277 5.94 -13.08 9.31
CA LEU A 277 7.00 -14.09 9.21
C LEU A 277 6.83 -14.96 7.96
N ASN A 278 5.59 -15.31 7.59
CA ASN A 278 5.29 -16.05 6.38
C ASN A 278 5.84 -15.33 5.13
N GLN A 279 5.64 -14.01 5.04
CA GLN A 279 6.19 -13.17 3.96
C GLN A 279 7.72 -13.09 3.96
N CYS A 280 8.34 -13.06 5.15
CA CYS A 280 9.80 -13.13 5.27
C CYS A 280 10.36 -14.51 4.92
N LYS A 281 9.52 -15.56 4.96
CA LYS A 281 9.92 -16.95 4.76
C LYS A 281 9.39 -17.55 3.46
N PHE A 282 8.80 -16.73 2.60
CA PHE A 282 8.25 -17.17 1.31
C PHE A 282 7.19 -18.28 1.48
N ILE A 283 6.38 -18.18 2.54
CA ILE A 283 5.27 -19.07 2.83
C ILE A 283 3.98 -18.31 2.49
N SER A 284 3.19 -18.83 1.56
CA SER A 284 1.96 -18.20 1.07
C SER A 284 0.75 -19.11 1.34
N PRO A 285 0.26 -19.17 2.59
CA PRO A 285 -0.81 -20.10 2.95
C PRO A 285 -2.13 -19.69 2.28
N LEU A 286 -2.81 -20.67 1.69
CA LEU A 286 -4.11 -20.47 1.05
C LEU A 286 -5.22 -20.37 2.09
N ASN A 287 -6.23 -19.55 1.81
CA ASN A 287 -7.44 -19.39 2.63
C ASN A 287 -7.17 -18.91 4.08
N GLU A 288 -5.98 -18.36 4.34
CA GLU A 288 -5.66 -17.60 5.54
C GLU A 288 -5.88 -16.10 5.30
N GLU A 289 -5.18 -15.24 6.04
CA GLU A 289 -5.47 -13.83 6.11
C GLU A 289 -5.04 -13.01 4.88
N ILE A 290 -3.95 -13.33 4.21
CA ILE A 290 -3.54 -12.57 3.00
C ILE A 290 -4.45 -12.95 1.83
N LEU A 291 -5.03 -11.96 1.15
CA LEU A 291 -5.85 -12.16 -0.06
C LEU A 291 -5.04 -12.04 -1.35
N PHE A 292 -4.09 -11.11 -1.35
CA PHE A 292 -3.07 -10.97 -2.39
C PHE A 292 -1.83 -10.30 -1.81
N GLU A 293 -0.67 -10.79 -2.20
CA GLU A 293 0.62 -10.15 -1.95
C GLU A 293 1.46 -10.15 -3.23
N VAL A 294 2.30 -9.13 -3.37
CA VAL A 294 3.25 -9.06 -4.47
C VAL A 294 4.43 -9.97 -4.15
N PRO A 295 4.65 -11.05 -4.92
CA PRO A 295 5.79 -11.92 -4.72
C PRO A 295 7.05 -11.26 -5.26
N PHE A 296 7.99 -10.90 -4.38
CA PHE A 296 9.28 -10.39 -4.85
C PHE A 296 10.26 -11.54 -5.04
N ALA A 297 10.72 -11.73 -6.28
CA ALA A 297 11.82 -12.66 -6.54
C ALA A 297 13.07 -12.25 -5.73
N ILE A 298 13.84 -13.22 -5.25
CA ILE A 298 15.13 -12.97 -4.58
C ILE A 298 16.02 -12.11 -5.49
N GLY A 299 16.63 -11.06 -4.92
CA GLY A 299 17.31 -10.00 -5.68
C GLY A 299 16.41 -8.81 -6.05
N ASN A 300 15.11 -8.90 -5.80
CA ASN A 300 14.12 -7.83 -5.92
C ASN A 300 13.37 -7.63 -4.59
N GLY A 301 12.57 -6.56 -4.50
CA GLY A 301 11.86 -6.18 -3.28
C GLY A 301 12.76 -5.41 -2.30
N ASP A 302 12.29 -4.23 -1.86
CA ASP A 302 13.04 -3.38 -0.93
C ASP A 302 12.41 -3.35 0.48
N VAL A 303 11.44 -4.22 0.82
CA VAL A 303 10.75 -4.22 2.12
C VAL A 303 11.76 -4.26 3.28
N GLY A 304 12.60 -5.30 3.35
CA GLY A 304 13.63 -5.43 4.41
C GLY A 304 14.81 -4.45 4.33
N TRP A 305 14.80 -3.54 3.36
CA TRP A 305 15.70 -2.39 3.27
C TRP A 305 15.03 -1.11 3.74
N ASN A 306 13.79 -0.85 3.30
CA ASN A 306 13.09 0.40 3.55
C ASN A 306 12.36 0.40 4.88
N ILE A 307 11.82 -0.74 5.32
CA ILE A 307 10.99 -0.85 6.50
C ILE A 307 11.31 -2.13 7.27
N GLY A 308 11.43 -1.99 8.58
CA GLY A 308 11.65 -3.11 9.45
C GLY A 308 12.45 -2.74 10.69
N ILE A 309 12.88 -3.77 11.42
CA ILE A 309 13.96 -3.64 12.39
C ILE A 309 15.24 -3.25 11.65
N ASP A 310 15.88 -2.18 12.11
CA ASP A 310 17.20 -1.75 11.65
C ASP A 310 18.23 -2.87 11.85
N VAL A 311 19.00 -3.17 10.81
CA VAL A 311 20.07 -4.18 10.85
C VAL A 311 21.33 -3.56 10.28
N GLU A 312 22.39 -3.50 11.06
CA GLU A 312 23.69 -2.99 10.62
C GLU A 312 24.44 -4.09 9.88
N GLY A 313 24.67 -3.92 8.58
CA GLY A 313 25.47 -4.84 7.79
C GLY A 313 26.79 -4.22 7.33
N GLY A 314 27.32 -4.72 6.22
CA GLY A 314 28.54 -4.23 5.57
C GLY A 314 29.75 -5.13 5.81
N ALA A 315 30.91 -4.66 5.38
CA ALA A 315 32.15 -5.47 5.35
C ALA A 315 32.66 -5.91 6.73
N THR A 316 32.20 -5.26 7.80
CA THR A 316 32.57 -5.58 9.19
C THR A 316 31.53 -6.43 9.91
N ALA A 317 30.37 -6.71 9.27
CA ALA A 317 29.34 -7.52 9.89
C ALA A 317 29.79 -8.98 10.01
N THR A 318 29.54 -9.59 11.18
CA THR A 318 29.82 -11.01 11.45
C THR A 318 28.63 -11.91 11.11
N HIS A 319 27.58 -11.36 10.50
CA HIS A 319 26.40 -12.07 10.04
C HIS A 319 26.09 -11.80 8.58
N ASP A 320 25.37 -12.74 7.97
CA ASP A 320 25.05 -12.68 6.54
C ASP A 320 23.78 -11.88 6.23
N TYR A 321 23.07 -11.39 7.24
CA TYR A 321 21.79 -10.74 6.97
C TYR A 321 21.92 -9.49 6.11
N GLY A 322 23.03 -8.75 6.13
CA GLY A 322 23.18 -7.49 5.39
C GLY A 322 22.54 -6.29 6.11
N SER A 323 22.47 -5.13 5.44
CA SER A 323 22.04 -3.86 6.05
C SER A 323 20.55 -3.58 5.83
N GLY A 324 19.73 -3.37 6.87
CA GLY A 324 18.32 -2.98 6.78
C GLY A 324 18.09 -1.62 7.45
N ASN A 325 17.07 -0.88 7.01
CA ASN A 325 16.74 0.46 7.49
C ASN A 325 15.25 0.56 7.89
N ASN A 326 14.91 1.66 8.56
CA ASN A 326 13.59 2.02 9.05
C ASN A 326 13.19 3.41 8.55
N TYR A 327 12.77 3.51 7.29
CA TYR A 327 12.40 4.79 6.67
C TYR A 327 11.09 5.36 7.19
N MET A 328 10.26 4.59 7.87
CA MET A 328 8.97 5.04 8.40
C MET A 328 8.89 4.65 9.87
N SER A 329 9.54 5.40 10.74
CA SER A 329 9.56 5.08 12.16
C SER A 329 8.19 5.23 12.80
N ILE A 330 7.97 4.50 13.89
CA ILE A 330 6.75 4.57 14.67
C ILE A 330 6.85 5.73 15.69
N PRO A 331 5.92 6.70 15.71
CA PRO A 331 5.91 7.72 16.74
C PRO A 331 5.48 7.13 18.10
N PRO A 332 5.99 7.66 19.23
CA PRO A 332 5.65 7.14 20.55
C PRO A 332 4.18 7.38 20.93
N SER A 333 3.54 8.40 20.33
CA SER A 333 2.08 8.61 20.45
C SER A 333 1.29 7.38 20.00
N TYR A 334 1.70 6.76 18.88
CA TYR A 334 1.09 5.52 18.40
C TYR A 334 1.49 4.32 19.26
N TYR A 335 2.76 4.17 19.64
CA TYR A 335 3.23 3.09 20.53
C TYR A 335 2.42 3.01 21.83
N PHE A 336 2.13 4.16 22.45
CA PHE A 336 1.37 4.25 23.70
C PHE A 336 -0.14 4.38 23.50
N SER A 337 -0.65 4.39 22.26
CA SER A 337 -2.09 4.34 21.99
C SER A 337 -2.69 2.95 22.21
N PHE A 338 -1.86 1.91 22.15
CA PHE A 338 -2.27 0.54 22.38
C PHE A 338 -2.58 0.29 23.87
N ASP A 339 -3.57 -0.58 24.13
CA ASP A 339 -3.67 -1.21 25.43
C ASP A 339 -2.41 -2.08 25.67
N THR A 340 -1.88 -2.06 26.89
CA THR A 340 -0.66 -2.81 27.23
C THR A 340 -0.77 -4.33 27.07
N ALA A 341 -1.99 -4.86 26.96
CA ALA A 341 -2.24 -6.27 26.69
C ALA A 341 -2.52 -6.58 25.21
N ASP A 342 -2.57 -5.57 24.33
CA ASP A 342 -2.72 -5.77 22.90
C ASP A 342 -1.44 -6.39 22.32
N ILE A 343 -1.55 -7.63 21.86
CA ILE A 343 -0.40 -8.41 21.38
C ILE A 343 0.19 -7.84 20.09
N ARG A 344 -0.55 -6.99 19.36
CA ARG A 344 -0.11 -6.43 18.09
C ARG A 344 0.96 -5.36 18.27
N ARG A 345 0.99 -4.68 19.42
CA ARG A 345 1.93 -3.57 19.68
C ARG A 345 3.38 -4.04 19.53
N ASP A 346 3.77 -5.10 20.22
CA ASP A 346 5.18 -5.57 20.22
C ASP A 346 5.54 -6.34 18.93
N VAL A 347 4.54 -6.68 18.11
CA VAL A 347 4.74 -7.14 16.73
C VAL A 347 4.97 -5.96 15.80
N THR A 348 4.25 -4.87 16.00
CA THR A 348 4.25 -3.69 15.11
C THR A 348 5.38 -2.73 15.42
N CYS A 349 5.76 -2.59 16.69
CA CYS A 349 6.68 -1.58 17.19
C CYS A 349 7.93 -2.25 17.79
N GLY A 350 9.05 -2.17 17.09
CA GLY A 350 10.33 -2.72 17.52
C GLY A 350 11.16 -1.72 18.32
N LEU A 351 11.41 -2.01 19.60
CA LEU A 351 12.30 -1.21 20.46
C LEU A 351 13.77 -1.66 20.41
N TYR A 352 14.15 -2.38 19.35
CA TYR A 352 15.51 -2.83 19.15
C TYR A 352 15.99 -2.62 17.71
N LYS A 353 17.30 -2.60 17.55
CA LYS A 353 18.05 -2.77 16.30
C LYS A 353 18.95 -4.00 16.41
N ILE A 354 19.54 -4.43 15.30
CA ILE A 354 20.56 -5.49 15.26
C ILE A 354 21.87 -4.87 14.78
N ASN A 355 22.92 -4.96 15.60
CA ASN A 355 24.23 -4.42 15.26
C ASN A 355 25.04 -5.37 14.36
N THR A 356 26.25 -4.94 13.95
CA THR A 356 27.15 -5.73 13.08
C THR A 356 27.56 -7.09 13.64
N ASP A 357 27.45 -7.29 14.97
CA ASP A 357 27.75 -8.55 15.65
C ASP A 357 26.53 -9.47 15.79
N PHE A 358 25.44 -9.15 15.09
CA PHE A 358 24.15 -9.80 15.15
C PHE A 358 23.51 -9.76 16.53
N VAL A 359 23.79 -8.69 17.27
CA VAL A 359 23.27 -8.53 18.62
C VAL A 359 22.20 -7.45 18.67
N GLN A 360 21.12 -7.77 19.39
CA GLN A 360 20.06 -6.82 19.66
C GLN A 360 20.50 -5.74 20.66
N GLU A 361 20.26 -4.50 20.28
CA GLU A 361 20.50 -3.30 21.08
C GLU A 361 19.25 -2.42 21.03
N PHE A 362 19.12 -1.48 21.98
CA PHE A 362 18.02 -0.52 21.94
C PHE A 362 18.12 0.35 20.68
N VAL A 363 16.97 0.81 20.16
CA VAL A 363 16.94 1.65 18.95
C VAL A 363 17.77 2.92 19.10
N ASP A 364 18.51 3.27 18.05
CA ASP A 364 19.21 4.56 17.97
C ASP A 364 18.22 5.70 17.88
N GLY A 365 18.51 6.86 18.48
CA GLY A 365 17.58 8.01 18.46
C GLY A 365 16.32 7.81 19.31
N SER A 366 16.23 6.69 20.04
CA SER A 366 15.25 6.44 21.09
C SER A 366 13.80 6.59 20.61
N ALA A 367 13.00 7.46 21.23
CA ALA A 367 11.59 7.65 20.91
C ALA A 367 11.33 8.16 19.47
N SER A 368 12.34 8.69 18.78
CA SER A 368 12.18 9.19 17.39
C SER A 368 12.31 8.11 16.30
N ASN A 369 12.78 6.92 16.66
CA ASN A 369 13.13 5.86 15.70
C ASN A 369 12.68 4.47 16.18
N ILE A 370 11.48 4.35 16.77
CA ILE A 370 10.89 3.04 17.03
C ILE A 370 10.73 2.33 15.67
N SER A 371 11.29 1.12 15.56
CA SER A 371 11.31 0.35 14.31
C SER A 371 9.93 -0.20 13.95
N GLN A 372 9.68 -0.42 12.66
CA GLN A 372 8.54 -1.24 12.23
C GLN A 372 8.87 -2.73 12.45
N GLY A 373 8.14 -3.41 13.34
CA GLY A 373 8.49 -4.77 13.79
C GLY A 373 7.90 -5.92 12.96
N LYS A 374 7.02 -5.61 11.99
CA LYS A 374 6.28 -6.60 11.19
C LYS A 374 7.21 -7.37 10.26
N TRP A 375 8.01 -6.66 9.47
CA TRP A 375 9.02 -7.25 8.59
C TRP A 375 10.42 -6.94 9.08
N SER A 376 11.35 -7.85 8.82
CA SER A 376 12.77 -7.51 8.87
C SER A 376 13.59 -8.57 8.18
N ARG A 377 14.71 -8.15 7.60
CA ARG A 377 15.66 -9.05 6.94
C ARG A 377 16.26 -10.10 7.89
N HIS A 378 16.32 -9.84 9.20
CA HIS A 378 16.82 -10.84 10.17
C HIS A 378 15.88 -12.03 10.40
N PHE A 379 14.65 -11.99 9.84
CA PHE A 379 13.72 -13.12 9.84
C PHE A 379 13.87 -14.06 8.64
N LEU A 380 14.73 -13.72 7.67
CA LEU A 380 14.97 -14.54 6.47
C LEU A 380 15.63 -15.86 6.87
N ASP A 381 15.11 -16.98 6.39
CA ASP A 381 15.78 -18.29 6.62
C ASP A 381 17.10 -18.40 5.82
N ASN A 382 17.20 -17.70 4.68
CA ASN A 382 18.38 -17.67 3.82
C ASN A 382 18.90 -16.21 3.66
N PRO A 383 19.84 -15.77 4.51
CA PRO A 383 20.37 -14.41 4.45
C PRO A 383 21.15 -14.12 3.15
N PRO A 384 21.03 -12.91 2.56
CA PRO A 384 21.59 -12.59 1.24
C PRO A 384 23.09 -12.23 1.22
N GLY A 385 23.77 -12.28 2.37
CA GLY A 385 25.19 -11.94 2.55
C GLY A 385 25.43 -10.58 3.23
N PRO A 386 26.59 -10.41 3.90
CA PRO A 386 26.87 -9.28 4.79
C PRO A 386 26.89 -7.92 4.06
N SER A 387 27.27 -7.91 2.78
CA SER A 387 27.31 -6.71 1.94
C SER A 387 25.99 -6.40 1.23
N SER A 388 24.94 -7.20 1.43
CA SER A 388 23.63 -6.97 0.81
C SER A 388 22.86 -5.84 1.51
N ALA A 389 22.15 -5.03 0.73
CA ALA A 389 21.28 -3.97 1.25
C ALA A 389 19.84 -4.13 0.74
N LYS A 390 19.62 -4.30 -0.56
CA LYS A 390 18.30 -4.41 -1.18
C LYS A 390 18.05 -5.81 -1.73
N GLY A 391 16.83 -6.04 -2.23
CA GLY A 391 16.51 -7.27 -2.98
C GLY A 391 16.25 -8.47 -2.08
N THR A 392 15.61 -8.27 -0.92
CA THR A 392 15.43 -9.33 0.08
C THR A 392 14.40 -10.38 -0.33
N GLY A 393 13.56 -10.10 -1.32
CA GLY A 393 12.47 -10.97 -1.75
C GLY A 393 11.26 -11.03 -0.80
N ILE A 394 11.30 -10.33 0.34
CA ILE A 394 10.19 -10.32 1.31
C ILE A 394 8.93 -9.78 0.62
N ASN A 395 7.88 -10.59 0.54
CA ASN A 395 6.62 -10.25 -0.13
C ASN A 395 5.94 -9.02 0.50
N TRP A 396 5.17 -8.29 -0.30
CA TRP A 396 4.41 -7.12 0.16
C TRP A 396 2.89 -7.40 0.15
N PRO A 397 2.20 -7.37 1.30
CA PRO A 397 0.76 -7.60 1.32
C PRO A 397 0.03 -6.43 0.65
N MET A 398 -0.86 -6.76 -0.28
CA MET A 398 -1.75 -5.79 -0.89
C MET A 398 -3.06 -5.69 -0.12
N MET A 399 -3.53 -6.80 0.47
CA MET A 399 -4.75 -6.84 1.27
C MET A 399 -4.79 -8.06 2.20
N ARG A 400 -5.27 -7.82 3.41
CA ARG A 400 -5.56 -8.84 4.43
C ARG A 400 -7.06 -8.98 4.65
N TYR A 401 -7.50 -10.12 5.16
CA TYR A 401 -8.90 -10.38 5.47
C TYR A 401 -9.42 -9.50 6.62
N ALA A 402 -8.57 -9.11 7.58
CA ALA A 402 -8.92 -8.10 8.56
C ALA A 402 -9.32 -6.75 7.92
N ASP A 403 -8.77 -6.41 6.74
CA ASP A 403 -9.15 -5.19 6.02
C ASP A 403 -10.59 -5.30 5.50
N VAL A 404 -10.98 -6.46 4.97
CA VAL A 404 -12.34 -6.75 4.52
C VAL A 404 -13.34 -6.61 5.68
N LEU A 405 -13.01 -7.17 6.85
CA LEU A 405 -13.86 -7.07 8.04
C LEU A 405 -14.03 -5.62 8.51
N LEU A 406 -12.95 -4.83 8.51
CA LEU A 406 -13.02 -3.44 8.97
C LEU A 406 -13.65 -2.50 7.92
N MET A 407 -13.46 -2.75 6.62
CA MET A 407 -14.19 -2.06 5.55
C MET A 407 -15.68 -2.38 5.60
N PHE A 408 -16.06 -3.63 5.90
CA PHE A 408 -17.45 -4.01 6.11
C PHE A 408 -18.05 -3.27 7.31
N ALA A 409 -17.38 -3.29 8.46
CA ALA A 409 -17.84 -2.60 9.67
C ALA A 409 -18.02 -1.09 9.43
N GLU A 410 -17.09 -0.47 8.70
CA GLU A 410 -17.16 0.93 8.32
C GLU A 410 -18.35 1.24 7.41
N ALA A 411 -18.50 0.48 6.32
CA ALA A 411 -19.53 0.72 5.34
C ALA A 411 -20.93 0.47 5.93
N GLU A 412 -21.07 -0.61 6.70
CA GLU A 412 -22.30 -0.93 7.44
C GLU A 412 -22.63 0.15 8.49
N ASN A 413 -21.64 0.68 9.21
CA ASN A 413 -21.85 1.78 10.14
C ASN A 413 -22.28 3.08 9.45
N GLU A 414 -21.68 3.40 8.29
CA GLU A 414 -22.05 4.59 7.54
C GLU A 414 -23.50 4.51 7.02
N LEU A 415 -23.91 3.35 6.52
CA LEU A 415 -25.23 3.14 5.92
C LEU A 415 -26.34 2.95 6.97
N ASN A 416 -26.07 2.10 7.98
CA ASN A 416 -27.09 1.54 8.86
C ASN A 416 -26.82 1.81 10.36
N GLY A 417 -25.71 2.47 10.70
CA GLY A 417 -25.23 2.56 12.08
C GLY A 417 -24.55 1.26 12.56
N PRO A 418 -24.15 1.17 13.83
CA PRO A 418 -23.36 0.05 14.33
C PRO A 418 -24.24 -1.20 14.53
N THR A 419 -24.67 -1.83 13.43
CA THR A 419 -25.49 -3.04 13.47
C THR A 419 -24.73 -4.20 14.11
N GLY A 420 -25.44 -5.26 14.52
CA GLY A 420 -24.80 -6.46 15.08
C GLY A 420 -23.71 -7.03 14.18
N LEU A 421 -23.92 -6.97 12.85
CA LEU A 421 -22.93 -7.43 11.87
C LEU A 421 -21.67 -6.55 11.87
N ALA A 422 -21.81 -5.21 11.91
CA ALA A 422 -20.66 -4.30 12.03
C ALA A 422 -19.89 -4.55 13.32
N GLN A 423 -20.61 -4.73 14.44
CA GLN A 423 -20.04 -5.04 15.74
C GLN A 423 -19.28 -6.37 15.73
N ASP A 424 -19.83 -7.41 15.09
CA ASP A 424 -19.19 -8.72 14.97
C ASP A 424 -17.91 -8.68 14.13
N ALA A 425 -17.90 -7.91 13.04
CA ALA A 425 -16.71 -7.72 12.23
C ALA A 425 -15.58 -7.02 13.01
N LEU A 426 -15.89 -5.95 13.76
CA LEU A 426 -14.94 -5.28 14.65
C LEU A 426 -14.47 -6.22 15.78
N ARG A 427 -15.41 -6.97 16.38
CA ARG A 427 -15.14 -7.95 17.45
C ARG A 427 -14.13 -9.00 16.99
N ARG A 428 -14.24 -9.53 15.78
CA ARG A 428 -13.32 -10.57 15.26
C ARG A 428 -11.87 -10.10 15.21
N VAL A 429 -11.63 -8.88 14.71
CA VAL A 429 -10.27 -8.31 14.66
C VAL A 429 -9.75 -8.08 16.07
N ARG A 430 -10.58 -7.50 16.95
CA ARG A 430 -10.20 -7.18 18.32
C ARG A 430 -9.98 -8.43 19.19
N GLN A 431 -10.73 -9.51 18.98
CA GLN A 431 -10.50 -10.79 19.67
C GLN A 431 -9.11 -11.35 19.40
N ARG A 432 -8.58 -11.18 18.19
CA ARG A 432 -7.21 -11.62 17.87
C ARG A 432 -6.17 -10.79 18.62
N ALA A 433 -6.45 -9.51 18.87
CA ALA A 433 -5.55 -8.60 19.58
C ALA A 433 -5.35 -8.93 21.07
N PHE A 434 -6.30 -9.65 21.69
CA PHE A 434 -6.29 -9.91 23.13
C PHE A 434 -6.40 -11.41 23.46
N PRO A 435 -5.76 -11.87 24.55
CA PRO A 435 -5.94 -13.24 25.00
C PRO A 435 -7.40 -13.50 25.41
N PRO A 436 -7.95 -14.73 25.22
CA PRO A 436 -9.34 -15.03 25.52
C PRO A 436 -9.81 -14.67 26.94
N ALA A 437 -8.91 -14.76 27.92
CA ALA A 437 -9.19 -14.40 29.32
C ALA A 437 -9.55 -12.91 29.51
N GLN A 438 -9.23 -12.04 28.56
CA GLN A 438 -9.50 -10.60 28.63
C GLN A 438 -10.66 -10.15 27.72
N TRP A 439 -11.26 -11.06 26.94
CA TRP A 439 -12.31 -10.68 25.97
C TRP A 439 -13.52 -10.01 26.61
N ALA A 440 -13.93 -10.42 27.81
CA ALA A 440 -15.08 -9.83 28.48
C ALA A 440 -14.95 -8.30 28.66
N GLU A 441 -13.75 -7.81 29.03
CA GLU A 441 -13.50 -6.37 29.22
C GLU A 441 -13.00 -5.72 27.93
N LYS A 442 -11.90 -6.25 27.37
CA LYS A 442 -11.14 -5.60 26.29
C LYS A 442 -11.81 -5.72 24.92
N VAL A 443 -12.73 -6.66 24.77
CA VAL A 443 -13.47 -6.88 23.53
C VAL A 443 -14.94 -6.56 23.76
N ASP A 444 -15.70 -7.38 24.49
CA ASP A 444 -17.16 -7.24 24.56
C ASP A 444 -17.60 -5.96 25.28
N GLY A 445 -16.94 -5.61 26.38
CA GLY A 445 -17.13 -4.34 27.08
C GLY A 445 -16.79 -3.14 26.19
N TYR A 446 -15.65 -3.18 25.49
CA TYR A 446 -15.25 -2.15 24.54
C TYR A 446 -16.26 -1.97 23.41
N ILE A 447 -16.64 -3.06 22.71
CA ILE A 447 -17.62 -3.03 21.61
C ILE A 447 -18.95 -2.45 22.10
N SER A 448 -19.42 -2.87 23.28
CA SER A 448 -20.66 -2.35 23.86
C SER A 448 -20.60 -0.84 24.11
N ALA A 449 -19.45 -0.34 24.59
CA ALA A 449 -19.26 1.08 24.85
C ALA A 449 -19.21 1.91 23.56
N VAL A 450 -18.46 1.46 22.54
CA VAL A 450 -18.30 2.21 21.29
C VAL A 450 -19.54 2.12 20.39
N SER A 451 -20.38 1.09 20.56
CA SER A 451 -21.64 0.94 19.82
C SER A 451 -22.76 1.85 20.31
N ALA A 452 -22.51 2.74 21.28
CA ALA A 452 -23.48 3.70 21.79
C ALA A 452 -23.92 4.76 20.75
N GLY A 453 -23.17 4.91 19.65
CA GLY A 453 -23.53 5.81 18.55
C GLY A 453 -22.69 5.59 17.31
N LYS A 454 -23.24 6.00 16.16
CA LYS A 454 -22.58 5.88 14.85
C LYS A 454 -21.18 6.53 14.83
N GLN A 455 -21.04 7.71 15.43
CA GLN A 455 -19.77 8.44 15.48
C GLN A 455 -18.73 7.74 16.37
N ASN A 456 -19.12 7.32 17.58
CA ASN A 456 -18.21 6.60 18.48
C ASN A 456 -17.73 5.27 17.86
N PHE A 457 -18.62 4.58 17.14
CA PHE A 457 -18.25 3.34 16.45
C PHE A 457 -17.34 3.61 15.25
N PHE A 458 -17.54 4.72 14.53
CA PHE A 458 -16.63 5.15 13.48
C PHE A 458 -15.24 5.47 14.04
N GLU A 459 -15.14 6.23 15.13
CA GLU A 459 -13.86 6.51 15.81
C GLU A 459 -13.17 5.22 16.26
N ALA A 460 -13.92 4.25 16.81
CA ALA A 460 -13.38 2.95 17.15
C ALA A 460 -12.84 2.18 15.95
N ILE A 461 -13.46 2.30 14.76
CA ILE A 461 -12.93 1.73 13.52
C ILE A 461 -11.66 2.46 13.08
N VAL A 462 -11.63 3.79 13.18
CA VAL A 462 -10.44 4.60 12.87
C VAL A 462 -9.25 4.13 13.72
N ASP A 463 -9.46 3.91 15.02
CA ASP A 463 -8.41 3.44 15.93
C ASP A 463 -8.04 1.97 15.69
N GLU A 464 -9.03 1.09 15.48
CA GLU A 464 -8.76 -0.33 15.23
C GLU A 464 -7.97 -0.53 13.93
N ARG A 465 -8.27 0.25 12.88
CA ARG A 465 -7.49 0.23 11.64
C ARG A 465 -6.06 0.73 11.84
N ALA A 466 -5.85 1.71 12.72
CA ALA A 466 -4.51 2.15 13.11
C ALA A 466 -3.73 0.98 13.75
N TRP A 467 -4.25 0.41 14.84
CA TRP A 467 -3.61 -0.68 15.59
C TRP A 467 -3.38 -1.95 14.75
N GLU A 468 -4.28 -2.21 13.82
CA GLU A 468 -4.23 -3.38 12.95
C GLU A 468 -3.18 -3.23 11.85
N PHE A 469 -3.14 -2.07 11.19
CA PHE A 469 -2.40 -1.88 9.93
C PHE A 469 -1.16 -0.99 10.05
N GLY A 470 -0.71 -0.62 11.25
CA GLY A 470 0.52 0.17 11.42
C GLY A 470 1.72 -0.43 10.68
N GLY A 471 2.37 0.38 9.84
CA GLY A 471 3.49 -0.02 8.99
C GLY A 471 3.10 -0.68 7.66
N GLU A 472 1.81 -0.93 7.40
CA GLU A 472 1.32 -1.50 6.13
C GLU A 472 0.96 -0.43 5.10
N MET A 473 1.24 0.84 5.40
CA MET A 473 1.25 1.94 4.43
C MET A 473 -0.12 2.29 3.83
N ILE A 474 -1.21 1.93 4.52
CA ILE A 474 -2.57 2.27 4.05
C ILE A 474 -3.19 3.47 4.78
N ARG A 475 -2.67 3.85 5.95
CA ARG A 475 -3.28 4.83 6.86
C ARG A 475 -3.53 6.19 6.21
N LYS A 476 -2.57 6.68 5.42
CA LYS A 476 -2.68 7.97 4.73
C LYS A 476 -3.93 8.07 3.87
N TYR A 477 -4.22 7.02 3.11
CA TYR A 477 -5.38 6.95 2.21
C TYR A 477 -6.69 7.07 2.99
N GLU A 478 -6.74 6.43 4.16
CA GLU A 478 -7.91 6.40 5.03
C GLU A 478 -8.18 7.76 5.66
N LEU A 479 -7.16 8.38 6.24
CA LEU A 479 -7.28 9.70 6.85
C LEU A 479 -7.75 10.76 5.85
N ILE A 480 -7.31 10.65 4.58
CA ILE A 480 -7.73 11.55 3.51
C ILE A 480 -9.18 11.31 3.13
N ARG A 481 -9.59 10.06 2.86
CA ARG A 481 -10.97 9.75 2.44
C ARG A 481 -12.00 9.99 3.54
N TRP A 482 -11.57 10.01 4.81
CA TRP A 482 -12.38 10.40 5.96
C TRP A 482 -12.35 11.91 6.25
N ASN A 483 -11.48 12.67 5.58
CA ASN A 483 -11.27 14.10 5.81
C ASN A 483 -10.79 14.45 7.24
N ILE A 484 -9.93 13.62 7.82
CA ILE A 484 -9.38 13.81 9.17
C ILE A 484 -7.85 13.85 9.20
N TYR A 485 -7.19 13.93 8.04
CA TYR A 485 -5.72 13.86 7.97
C TYR A 485 -5.03 15.01 8.70
N SER A 486 -5.40 16.27 8.42
CA SER A 486 -4.82 17.42 9.12
C SER A 486 -5.10 17.39 10.62
N GLU A 487 -6.30 16.96 11.01
CA GLU A 487 -6.72 16.85 12.41
C GLU A 487 -5.86 15.82 13.15
N LYS A 488 -5.70 14.61 12.59
CA LYS A 488 -4.90 13.56 13.20
C LYS A 488 -3.42 13.92 13.30
N MET A 489 -2.90 14.72 12.36
CA MET A 489 -1.51 15.21 12.47
C MET A 489 -1.39 16.23 13.60
N ALA A 490 -2.35 17.15 13.73
CA ALA A 490 -2.37 18.10 14.84
C ALA A 490 -2.51 17.40 16.20
N GLU A 491 -3.41 16.42 16.32
CA GLU A 491 -3.57 15.59 17.52
C GLU A 491 -2.27 14.87 17.88
N THR A 492 -1.59 14.31 16.88
CA THR A 492 -0.29 13.64 17.05
C THR A 492 0.75 14.61 17.61
N VAL A 493 0.90 15.79 17.01
CA VAL A 493 1.86 16.81 17.47
C VAL A 493 1.58 17.27 18.89
N GLU A 494 0.32 17.55 19.23
CA GLU A 494 -0.05 17.98 20.59
C GLU A 494 0.12 16.85 21.61
N THR A 495 -0.17 15.60 21.24
CA THR A 495 0.10 14.43 22.09
C THR A 495 1.59 14.29 22.39
N LEU A 496 2.45 14.43 21.37
CA LEU A 496 3.90 14.35 21.53
C LEU A 496 4.45 15.48 22.42
N LYS A 497 3.95 16.71 22.26
CA LYS A 497 4.30 17.83 23.16
C LYS A 497 3.88 17.56 24.59
N ALA A 498 2.65 17.10 24.81
CA ALA A 498 2.16 16.76 26.14
C ALA A 498 2.95 15.60 26.78
N MET A 499 3.41 14.62 25.99
CA MET A 499 4.32 13.57 26.46
C MET A 499 5.69 14.14 26.85
N ALA A 500 6.25 15.04 26.04
CA ALA A 500 7.51 15.72 26.33
C ALA A 500 7.43 16.54 27.63
N ASP A 501 6.39 17.36 27.77
CA ASP A 501 6.14 18.19 28.96
C ASP A 501 5.95 17.33 30.21
N ALA A 502 5.22 16.22 30.09
CA ALA A 502 5.00 15.32 31.21
C ALA A 502 6.28 14.61 31.67
N ALA A 503 7.12 14.18 30.72
CA ALA A 503 8.42 13.58 31.03
C ALA A 503 9.38 14.60 31.67
N PHE A 504 9.40 15.83 31.17
CA PHE A 504 10.28 16.89 31.66
C PHE A 504 9.85 17.41 33.04
N THR A 505 8.56 17.67 33.25
CA THR A 505 8.04 18.24 34.50
C THR A 505 7.71 17.18 35.56
N GLY A 506 7.52 15.93 35.16
CA GLY A 506 7.03 14.85 36.03
C GLY A 506 5.54 14.98 36.39
N SER A 507 4.74 15.72 35.62
CA SER A 507 3.33 16.00 35.90
C SER A 507 2.45 15.91 34.64
N GLY A 508 1.12 15.85 34.79
CA GLY A 508 0.19 15.77 33.65
C GLY A 508 -0.19 14.34 33.26
N GLN A 509 -1.01 14.19 32.22
CA GLN A 509 -1.67 12.92 31.90
C GLN A 509 -0.70 11.77 31.54
N TYR A 510 0.47 12.10 31.00
CA TYR A 510 1.48 11.12 30.57
C TYR A 510 2.62 10.93 31.58
N SER A 511 2.53 11.50 32.79
CA SER A 511 3.65 11.48 33.77
C SER A 511 3.99 10.07 34.29
N ASN A 512 3.10 9.11 34.06
CA ASN A 512 3.30 7.70 34.39
C ASN A 512 3.97 6.90 33.26
N LEU A 513 4.16 7.47 32.07
CA LEU A 513 4.87 6.82 30.97
C LEU A 513 6.40 6.92 31.14
N PRO A 514 7.20 6.06 30.49
CA PRO A 514 8.64 6.01 30.72
C PRO A 514 9.40 7.24 30.18
N ASP A 515 9.91 8.08 31.08
CA ASP A 515 10.90 9.10 30.72
C ASP A 515 12.19 8.48 30.16
N TYR A 516 12.58 7.34 30.75
CA TYR A 516 13.74 6.52 30.39
C TYR A 516 13.29 5.07 30.17
N MET A 517 13.93 4.41 29.21
CA MET A 517 13.83 2.97 29.02
C MET A 517 15.08 2.29 29.58
N TYR A 518 14.87 1.15 30.22
CA TYR A 518 15.96 0.33 30.75
C TYR A 518 16.01 -0.97 29.98
N TRP A 519 17.19 -1.35 29.52
CA TRP A 519 17.34 -2.56 28.72
C TRP A 519 18.59 -3.34 29.10
N LYS A 520 18.56 -4.65 28.87
CA LYS A 520 19.74 -5.51 29.04
C LYS A 520 19.68 -6.69 28.09
N ARG A 521 20.82 -7.37 27.97
CA ARG A 521 20.91 -8.74 27.46
C ARG A 521 21.26 -9.65 28.63
N ASP A 522 20.57 -10.77 28.77
CA ASP A 522 20.98 -11.79 29.73
C ASP A 522 22.13 -12.65 29.19
N GLU A 523 22.60 -13.61 29.98
CA GLU A 523 23.70 -14.52 29.62
C GLU A 523 23.39 -15.38 28.38
N SER A 524 22.11 -15.56 28.04
CA SER A 524 21.67 -16.26 26.83
C SER A 524 21.63 -15.35 25.59
N GLY A 525 21.90 -14.06 25.76
CA GLY A 525 21.79 -13.04 24.72
C GLY A 525 20.38 -12.50 24.53
N GLN A 526 19.41 -12.88 25.38
CA GLN A 526 18.04 -12.42 25.26
C GLN A 526 17.95 -10.93 25.60
N PHE A 527 17.57 -10.12 24.62
CA PHE A 527 17.28 -8.70 24.79
C PHE A 527 15.96 -8.51 25.55
N THR A 528 15.98 -7.64 26.54
CA THR A 528 14.81 -7.31 27.35
C THR A 528 14.76 -5.81 27.61
N VAL A 529 13.60 -5.20 27.37
CA VAL A 529 13.27 -3.86 27.87
C VAL A 529 12.44 -4.02 29.13
N LEU A 530 12.88 -3.42 30.23
CA LEU A 530 12.20 -3.50 31.51
C LEU A 530 11.02 -2.52 31.56
N ASN A 531 9.83 -3.04 31.83
CA ASN A 531 8.61 -2.28 32.06
C ASN A 531 8.41 -1.12 31.04
N PRO A 532 8.30 -1.42 29.74
CA PRO A 532 8.23 -0.39 28.70
C PRO A 532 6.92 0.43 28.75
N ASN A 533 6.02 0.13 29.68
CA ASN A 533 4.68 0.72 29.76
C ASN A 533 4.58 1.81 30.82
N ARG A 534 5.49 1.84 31.81
CA ARG A 534 5.36 2.74 32.95
C ARG A 534 6.71 3.23 33.45
N LYS A 535 6.72 4.45 33.95
CA LYS A 535 7.87 5.09 34.60
C LYS A 535 8.39 4.25 35.77
N LEU A 536 9.70 4.08 35.80
CA LEU A 536 10.42 3.47 36.91
C LEU A 536 11.23 4.53 37.66
N ALA A 537 11.34 4.39 38.98
CA ALA A 537 12.21 5.25 39.78
C ALA A 537 13.69 4.91 39.58
N ALA A 538 14.01 3.62 39.46
CA ALA A 538 15.36 3.09 39.23
C ALA A 538 15.26 1.68 38.61
N PRO A 539 16.30 1.21 37.90
CA PRO A 539 16.38 -0.20 37.50
C PRO A 539 16.62 -1.10 38.72
N PRO A 540 16.41 -2.43 38.59
CA PRO A 540 16.63 -3.40 39.66
C PRO A 540 18.07 -3.39 40.22
N ASP A 541 19.05 -3.11 39.37
CA ASP A 541 20.48 -3.07 39.69
C ASP A 541 21.23 -2.26 38.61
N GLU A 542 22.55 -2.07 38.79
CA GLU A 542 23.41 -1.28 37.90
C GLU A 542 23.74 -1.95 36.57
N THR A 543 23.31 -3.20 36.33
CA THR A 543 23.61 -3.93 35.08
C THR A 543 22.68 -3.55 33.92
N TRP A 544 21.62 -2.78 34.18
CA TRP A 544 20.69 -2.30 33.16
C TRP A 544 21.22 -1.03 32.49
N ASN A 545 21.28 -1.06 31.16
CA ASN A 545 21.51 0.15 30.37
C ASN A 545 20.29 1.07 30.49
N ARG A 546 20.51 2.38 30.45
CA ARG A 546 19.47 3.40 30.60
C ARG A 546 19.52 4.36 29.42
N GLU A 547 18.41 4.46 28.69
CA GLU A 547 18.25 5.35 27.54
C GLU A 547 17.18 6.40 27.83
N PRO A 548 17.41 7.70 27.57
CA PRO A 548 16.33 8.69 27.60
C PRO A 548 15.31 8.34 26.52
N PHE A 549 14.02 8.24 26.87
CA PHE A 549 12.94 7.88 25.95
C PHE A 549 11.96 9.03 25.75
N LEU A 550 10.88 9.16 26.53
CA LEU A 550 10.00 10.33 26.39
C LEU A 550 10.69 11.63 26.77
N LEU A 551 11.72 11.58 27.63
CA LEU A 551 12.53 12.76 27.93
C LEU A 551 13.29 13.26 26.69
N SER A 552 13.61 12.39 25.72
CA SER A 552 14.28 12.80 24.47
C SER A 552 13.37 13.60 23.53
N LEU A 553 12.09 13.75 23.86
CA LEU A 553 11.16 14.61 23.14
C LEU A 553 11.29 16.08 23.54
N HIS A 554 11.87 16.37 24.71
CA HIS A 554 12.18 17.73 25.13
C HIS A 554 13.55 18.16 24.58
N ASP A 555 13.66 19.44 24.19
CA ASP A 555 14.89 20.04 23.68
C ASP A 555 15.18 21.34 24.42
N ASP A 556 16.41 21.50 24.93
CA ASP A 556 16.77 22.66 25.77
C ASP A 556 16.74 24.00 25.01
N VAL A 557 16.81 23.97 23.67
CA VAL A 557 16.82 25.17 22.82
C VAL A 557 15.43 25.46 22.26
N ASN A 558 14.73 24.44 21.79
CA ASN A 558 13.47 24.54 21.05
C ASN A 558 12.23 24.17 21.88
N THR A 559 12.41 23.82 23.17
CA THR A 559 11.40 23.22 24.07
C THR A 559 11.02 21.80 23.66
N TYR A 560 10.74 21.56 22.39
CA TYR A 560 10.43 20.25 21.83
C TYR A 560 11.46 19.85 20.78
N SER A 561 11.73 18.55 20.67
CA SER A 561 12.57 18.00 19.61
C SER A 561 12.06 18.49 18.24
N PRO A 562 12.93 19.05 17.37
CA PRO A 562 12.47 19.75 16.17
C PRO A 562 11.58 18.94 15.23
N TRP A 563 11.74 17.62 15.21
CA TRP A 563 10.92 16.75 14.37
C TRP A 563 9.43 16.77 14.76
N ILE A 564 9.11 16.97 16.04
CA ILE A 564 7.72 17.02 16.54
C ILE A 564 6.94 18.15 15.87
N THR A 565 7.57 19.31 15.68
CA THR A 565 6.90 20.50 15.12
C THR A 565 7.10 20.63 13.61
N ARG A 566 8.13 20.00 13.04
CA ARG A 566 8.51 20.20 11.64
C ARG A 566 8.04 19.09 10.71
N ASP A 567 8.07 17.82 11.12
CA ASP A 567 7.77 16.69 10.23
C ASP A 567 6.31 16.69 9.75
N TRP A 568 5.40 17.22 10.57
CA TRP A 568 3.98 17.36 10.25
C TRP A 568 3.55 18.79 9.91
N ALA A 569 4.49 19.74 9.80
CA ALA A 569 4.16 21.15 9.61
C ALA A 569 3.29 21.40 8.37
N ASN A 570 3.67 20.85 7.22
CA ASN A 570 2.90 20.99 5.96
C ASN A 570 1.63 20.13 5.92
N TYR A 571 1.47 19.21 6.88
CA TYR A 571 0.27 18.40 7.04
C TYR A 571 -0.77 19.07 7.94
N ILE A 572 -0.40 20.13 8.66
CA ILE A 572 -1.30 20.93 9.51
C ILE A 572 -1.51 22.32 8.89
N ASN A 573 -0.40 22.88 8.42
CA ASN A 573 -0.27 24.23 7.89
C ASN A 573 0.29 24.18 6.47
N GLY A 574 -0.34 23.39 5.59
CA GLY A 574 0.05 23.35 4.18
C GLY A 574 -0.18 24.70 3.46
N PRO A 575 -0.68 24.73 2.22
CA PRO A 575 -0.89 26.01 1.53
C PRO A 575 -1.84 26.98 2.28
N LYS A 576 -2.69 26.44 3.15
CA LYS A 576 -3.48 27.19 4.15
C LYS A 576 -3.69 26.31 5.40
N PRO A 577 -3.90 26.89 6.60
CA PRO A 577 -4.18 26.12 7.81
C PRO A 577 -5.37 25.15 7.63
N GLY A 578 -5.21 23.91 8.10
CA GLY A 578 -6.23 22.86 8.00
C GLY A 578 -6.32 22.17 6.64
N VAL A 579 -5.47 22.51 5.67
CA VAL A 579 -5.43 21.85 4.36
C VAL A 579 -4.10 21.16 4.13
N VAL A 580 -4.19 19.84 3.88
CA VAL A 580 -3.07 18.99 3.50
C VAL A 580 -3.00 18.92 1.98
N ARG A 581 -1.99 19.55 1.37
CA ARG A 581 -1.73 19.39 -0.07
C ARG A 581 -0.99 18.08 -0.33
N TYR A 582 -1.72 16.97 -0.25
CA TYR A 582 -1.18 15.63 -0.52
C TYR A 582 -1.11 15.29 -2.01
N ILE A 583 -1.78 16.07 -2.86
CA ILE A 583 -1.67 15.97 -4.32
C ILE A 583 -0.31 16.52 -4.74
N PHE A 584 0.41 15.73 -5.54
CA PHE A 584 1.71 16.06 -6.10
C PHE A 584 1.60 16.57 -7.53
N PRO A 585 2.57 17.38 -8.00
CA PRO A 585 2.57 17.86 -9.36
C PRO A 585 2.79 16.71 -10.35
N ILE A 586 2.16 16.81 -11.51
CA ILE A 586 2.44 15.96 -12.67
C ILE A 586 3.91 16.15 -13.06
N PRO A 587 4.66 15.05 -13.33
CA PRO A 587 6.07 15.15 -13.70
C PRO A 587 6.29 16.01 -14.95
N ALA A 588 7.37 16.79 -14.97
CA ALA A 588 7.71 17.69 -16.08
C ALA A 588 7.83 16.96 -17.43
N GLU A 589 8.29 15.71 -17.42
CA GLU A 589 8.34 14.86 -18.61
C GLU A 589 6.94 14.57 -19.17
N ALA A 590 5.97 14.25 -18.32
CA ALA A 590 4.60 13.98 -18.74
C ALA A 590 3.93 15.23 -19.33
N ILE A 591 4.19 16.40 -18.74
CA ILE A 591 3.74 17.70 -19.27
C ILE A 591 4.34 17.96 -20.65
N THR A 592 5.66 17.82 -20.78
CA THR A 592 6.37 18.02 -22.06
C THR A 592 5.86 17.07 -23.13
N ASN A 593 5.72 15.78 -22.79
CA ASN A 593 5.25 14.75 -23.71
C ASN A 593 3.78 14.93 -24.09
N SER A 594 2.97 15.62 -23.30
CA SER A 594 1.56 15.92 -23.61
C SER A 594 1.36 17.05 -24.63
N GLN A 595 2.45 17.71 -25.06
CA GLN A 595 2.42 18.89 -25.95
C GLN A 595 1.52 20.03 -25.45
N GLY A 596 1.46 20.23 -24.13
CA GLY A 596 0.67 21.30 -23.52
C GLY A 596 -0.77 20.92 -23.17
N THR A 597 -1.16 19.65 -23.35
CA THR A 597 -2.48 19.15 -22.93
C THR A 597 -2.56 18.95 -21.41
N LEU A 598 -1.44 18.57 -20.79
CA LEU A 598 -1.31 18.49 -19.34
C LEU A 598 -0.53 19.69 -18.81
N SER A 599 -0.95 20.15 -17.64
CA SER A 599 -0.30 21.22 -16.89
C SER A 599 -0.45 21.00 -15.39
N ASN A 600 0.44 21.60 -14.61
CA ASN A 600 0.30 21.73 -13.16
C ASN A 600 -0.55 22.95 -12.81
N ASP A 601 -1.80 22.99 -13.31
CA ASP A 601 -2.78 24.00 -12.96
C ASP A 601 -3.65 23.53 -11.78
N GLY A 602 -3.77 24.40 -10.77
CA GLY A 602 -4.46 24.09 -9.51
C GLY A 602 -3.52 23.63 -8.40
N TYR A 603 -4.10 23.32 -7.24
CA TYR A 603 -3.43 22.89 -6.00
C TYR A 603 -2.32 23.83 -5.50
N MET A 604 -2.26 25.06 -6.01
CA MET A 604 -1.16 26.01 -5.80
C MET A 604 0.22 25.44 -6.18
N PHE A 605 0.31 24.78 -7.34
CA PHE A 605 1.59 24.47 -7.97
C PHE A 605 2.23 25.69 -8.63
#